data_AF-A0A538LUK2-F1
#
_entry.id   AF-A0A538LUK2-F1
#
_cell.length_a   1.000
_cell.length_b   1.000
_cell.length_c   1.000
_cell.angle_alpha   90.00
_cell.angle_beta   90.00
_cell.angle_gamma   90.00
#
_symmetry.space_group_name_H-M   'P 1'
#
loop_
_entity.id
_entity.type
_entity.pdbx_description
1 polymer ?
#
loop_
_entity_poly.entity_id
_entity_poly.type
_entity_poly.pdbx_seq_one_letter_code
_entity_poly.pdbx_strand_id
1 'polypeptide(L)'
;QLAPACAGLGEGLRVAYVQLPGGALPLPLSDTVRALRERGLLTTTVSAGACFGGDVECVGVESALAWSAGAGYQAVVCSIGPGIVGTGSRLGHGGLAAAEAVNAGAALGGSPVLSARVSSADERERHRGVSHHTEAVLRVCADGVVVAWPAGLDAPDWVEPRREVGVDGWEDACAGLPLSHMGRGPDEEPWFFAAAFAAGRLAGSLVT
;
A
#
# COMPACT_ATOMS: atom_id res chain seq x y z
N GLN A 1 -4.33 -0.73 -4.63
CA GLN A 1 -3.79 0.17 -3.59
C GLN A 1 -2.55 0.92 -4.09
N LEU A 2 -1.61 0.29 -4.81
CA LEU A 2 -0.42 0.98 -5.36
C LEU A 2 -0.75 2.28 -6.11
N ALA A 3 -1.60 2.23 -7.15
CA ALA A 3 -1.92 3.41 -7.96
C ALA A 3 -2.50 4.59 -7.15
N PRO A 4 -3.57 4.41 -6.35
CA PRO A 4 -4.09 5.50 -5.52
C PRO A 4 -3.09 6.01 -4.49
N ALA A 5 -2.27 5.14 -3.89
CA ALA A 5 -1.24 5.57 -2.94
C ALA A 5 -0.18 6.46 -3.60
N CYS A 6 0.29 6.12 -4.80
CA CYS A 6 1.17 6.98 -5.58
C CYS A 6 0.49 8.28 -6.01
N ALA A 7 -0.78 8.24 -6.44
CA ALA A 7 -1.53 9.45 -6.76
C ALA A 7 -1.69 10.38 -5.53
N GLY A 8 -1.91 9.81 -4.35
CA GLY A 8 -2.05 10.55 -3.10
C GLY A 8 -0.75 11.18 -2.60
N LEU A 9 0.40 10.57 -2.90
CA LEU A 9 1.71 11.20 -2.66
C LEU A 9 1.88 12.50 -3.47
N GLY A 10 1.24 12.58 -4.63
CA GLY A 10 1.33 13.72 -5.54
C GLY A 10 2.59 13.71 -6.39
N GLU A 11 2.78 14.79 -7.15
CA GLU A 11 3.93 14.97 -8.04
C GLU A 11 5.12 15.63 -7.31
N GLY A 12 6.30 15.54 -7.91
CA GLY A 12 7.51 16.21 -7.41
C GLY A 12 8.29 15.43 -6.34
N LEU A 13 7.74 14.31 -5.85
CA LEU A 13 8.45 13.39 -4.96
C LEU A 13 9.18 12.30 -5.75
N ARG A 14 10.38 11.95 -5.29
CA ARG A 14 11.11 10.79 -5.80
C ARG A 14 10.65 9.54 -5.06
N VAL A 15 9.82 8.74 -5.70
CA VAL A 15 9.13 7.58 -5.09
C VAL A 15 9.71 6.26 -5.59
N ALA A 16 9.99 5.35 -4.66
CA ALA A 16 10.29 3.95 -4.97
C ALA A 16 9.08 3.05 -4.68
N TYR A 17 8.92 1.97 -5.45
CA TYR A 17 7.95 0.91 -5.20
C TYR A 17 8.67 -0.37 -4.82
N VAL A 18 8.38 -0.90 -3.63
CA VAL A 18 8.88 -2.20 -3.19
C VAL A 18 7.76 -3.24 -3.30
N GLN A 19 7.95 -4.25 -4.15
CA GLN A 19 7.04 -5.39 -4.16
C GLN A 19 7.41 -6.40 -3.08
N LEU A 20 6.41 -6.74 -2.26
CA LEU A 20 6.55 -7.62 -1.11
C LEU A 20 6.22 -9.08 -1.49
N PRO A 21 6.87 -10.08 -0.87
CA PRO A 21 6.79 -11.50 -1.27
C PRO A 21 5.43 -12.18 -1.01
N GLY A 22 4.49 -11.51 -0.33
CA GLY A 22 3.14 -12.03 -0.07
C GLY A 22 2.23 -12.17 -1.31
N GLY A 23 2.72 -11.76 -2.48
CA GLY A 23 2.08 -11.96 -3.78
C GLY A 23 3.06 -11.56 -4.87
N ALA A 24 3.95 -12.47 -5.27
CA ALA A 24 4.98 -12.17 -6.26
C ALA A 24 4.40 -12.22 -7.68
N LEU A 25 4.25 -11.05 -8.31
CA LEU A 25 4.02 -10.93 -9.74
C LEU A 25 5.32 -10.44 -10.37
N PRO A 26 5.82 -11.03 -11.46
CA PRO A 26 6.97 -10.48 -12.18
C PRO A 26 6.72 -9.00 -12.50
N LEU A 27 7.50 -8.10 -11.91
CA LEU A 27 7.25 -6.66 -11.97
C LEU A 27 7.08 -6.09 -13.39
N PRO A 28 7.80 -6.57 -14.43
CA PRO A 28 7.61 -6.10 -15.81
C PRO A 28 6.23 -6.37 -16.39
N LEU A 29 5.44 -7.28 -15.79
CA LEU A 29 4.07 -7.58 -16.22
C LEU A 29 3.02 -6.65 -15.60
N SER A 30 3.40 -5.74 -14.71
CA SER A 30 2.44 -4.88 -14.02
C SER A 30 2.08 -3.64 -14.85
N ASP A 31 0.86 -3.63 -15.41
CA ASP A 31 0.31 -2.45 -16.08
C ASP A 31 0.21 -1.23 -15.14
N THR A 32 -0.09 -1.45 -13.85
CA THR A 32 -0.13 -0.39 -12.84
C THR A 32 1.23 0.28 -12.68
N VAL A 33 2.30 -0.50 -12.53
CA VAL A 33 3.67 0.03 -12.42
C VAL A 33 4.04 0.79 -13.68
N ARG A 34 3.75 0.23 -14.86
CA ARG A 34 4.03 0.88 -16.15
C ARG A 34 3.31 2.24 -16.25
N ALA A 35 2.01 2.28 -15.98
CA ALA A 35 1.23 3.53 -16.02
C ALA A 35 1.72 4.58 -15.02
N LEU A 36 2.13 4.17 -13.81
CA LEU A 36 2.67 5.09 -12.81
C LEU A 36 4.04 5.68 -13.22
N ARG A 37 4.90 4.87 -13.84
CA ARG A 37 6.19 5.33 -14.37
C ARG A 37 6.00 6.29 -15.55
N GLU A 38 5.11 5.96 -16.48
CA GLU A 38 4.76 6.82 -17.63
C GLU A 38 4.24 8.20 -17.19
N ARG A 39 3.59 8.28 -16.03
CA ARG A 39 3.09 9.53 -15.44
C ARG A 39 4.05 10.20 -14.45
N GLY A 40 5.24 9.65 -14.23
CA GLY A 40 6.22 10.22 -13.29
C GLY A 40 5.84 10.12 -11.80
N LEU A 41 4.79 9.37 -11.45
CA LEU A 41 4.36 9.15 -10.06
C LEU A 41 5.17 8.06 -9.34
N LEU A 42 5.98 7.32 -10.11
CA LEU A 42 6.86 6.27 -9.62
C LEU A 42 8.18 6.32 -10.37
N THR A 43 9.30 6.41 -9.66
CA THR A 43 10.63 6.54 -10.27
C THR A 43 11.28 5.17 -10.49
N THR A 44 11.24 4.31 -9.47
CA THR A 44 12.03 3.07 -9.46
C THR A 44 11.29 1.94 -8.77
N THR A 45 11.46 0.73 -9.29
CA THR A 45 10.90 -0.48 -8.71
C THR A 45 11.98 -1.34 -8.05
N VAL A 46 11.62 -1.94 -6.93
CA VAL A 46 12.48 -2.80 -6.13
C VAL A 46 11.74 -4.09 -5.85
N SER A 47 12.36 -5.22 -6.17
CA SER A 47 11.90 -6.54 -5.77
C SER A 47 12.48 -6.88 -4.40
N ALA A 48 11.65 -7.41 -3.49
CA ALA A 48 12.12 -7.94 -2.21
C ALA A 48 11.78 -9.44 -2.06
N GLY A 49 12.74 -10.20 -1.53
CA GLY A 49 12.56 -11.63 -1.23
C GLY A 49 12.38 -12.46 -2.50
N ALA A 50 11.27 -13.18 -2.61
CA ALA A 50 10.96 -14.03 -3.77
C ALA A 50 10.34 -13.27 -4.95
N CYS A 51 10.19 -11.94 -4.86
CA CYS A 51 9.80 -11.11 -6.00
C CYS A 51 10.98 -10.95 -6.97
N PHE A 52 10.70 -10.59 -8.23
CA PHE A 52 11.75 -10.35 -9.22
C PHE A 52 11.29 -9.44 -10.37
N GLY A 53 12.27 -8.93 -11.11
CA GLY A 53 12.10 -8.10 -12.30
C GLY A 53 11.95 -6.61 -12.01
N GLY A 54 12.38 -6.18 -10.82
CA GLY A 54 12.48 -4.77 -10.46
C GLY A 54 13.73 -4.15 -11.09
N ASP A 55 13.82 -2.82 -11.07
CA ASP A 55 15.06 -2.14 -11.44
C ASP A 55 16.20 -2.51 -10.46
N VAL A 56 15.83 -2.82 -9.21
CA VAL A 56 16.74 -3.26 -8.15
C VAL A 56 16.21 -4.52 -7.46
N GLU A 57 17.11 -5.46 -7.19
CA GLU A 57 16.81 -6.73 -6.54
C GLU A 57 17.41 -6.73 -5.13
N CYS A 58 16.55 -6.95 -4.11
CA CYS A 58 16.92 -6.91 -2.70
C CYS A 58 16.56 -8.22 -1.99
N VAL A 59 17.41 -8.66 -1.07
CA VAL A 59 17.26 -9.94 -0.34
C VAL A 59 15.97 -9.96 0.48
N GLY A 60 15.60 -8.82 1.07
CA GLY A 60 14.41 -8.67 1.90
C GLY A 60 13.94 -7.23 1.97
N VAL A 61 12.82 -7.00 2.65
CA VAL A 61 12.19 -5.68 2.74
C VAL A 61 13.08 -4.67 3.48
N GLU A 62 13.84 -5.12 4.48
CA GLU A 62 14.79 -4.30 5.23
C GLU A 62 15.87 -3.75 4.31
N SER A 63 16.48 -4.62 3.48
CA SER A 63 17.49 -4.21 2.51
C SER A 63 16.92 -3.28 1.43
N ALA A 64 15.68 -3.50 1.01
CA ALA A 64 15.00 -2.67 0.02
C ALA A 64 14.73 -1.25 0.56
N LEU A 65 14.25 -1.15 1.80
CA LEU A 65 13.99 0.13 2.48
C LEU A 65 15.30 0.88 2.77
N ALA A 66 16.32 0.19 3.29
CA ALA A 66 17.63 0.79 3.55
C ALA A 66 18.30 1.30 2.26
N TRP A 67 18.23 0.51 1.19
CA TRP A 67 18.71 0.93 -0.13
C TRP A 67 17.94 2.16 -0.65
N SER A 68 16.61 2.16 -0.51
CA SER A 68 15.77 3.27 -0.97
C SER A 68 16.10 4.57 -0.21
N ALA A 69 16.28 4.51 1.11
CA ALA A 69 16.70 5.64 1.91
C ALA A 69 18.10 6.14 1.50
N GLY A 70 19.07 5.22 1.34
CA GLY A 70 20.44 5.57 0.92
C GLY A 70 20.53 6.13 -0.50
N ALA A 71 19.59 5.77 -1.38
CA ALA A 71 19.47 6.31 -2.74
C ALA A 71 18.72 7.66 -2.81
N GLY A 72 18.24 8.17 -1.67
CA GLY A 72 17.55 9.46 -1.55
C GLY A 72 16.13 9.46 -2.11
N TYR A 73 15.41 8.34 -2.04
CA TYR A 73 13.96 8.35 -2.28
C TYR A 73 13.26 8.99 -1.07
N GLN A 74 12.28 9.84 -1.36
CA GLN A 74 11.54 10.61 -0.36
C GLN A 74 10.38 9.80 0.23
N ALA A 75 9.82 8.87 -0.56
CA ALA A 75 8.78 7.96 -0.13
C ALA A 75 8.97 6.59 -0.77
N VAL A 76 8.55 5.56 -0.04
CA VAL A 76 8.53 4.18 -0.53
C VAL A 76 7.13 3.62 -0.38
N VAL A 77 6.52 3.22 -1.48
CA VAL A 77 5.24 2.50 -1.46
C VAL A 77 5.55 1.02 -1.44
N CYS A 78 5.05 0.30 -0.44
CA CYS A 78 5.23 -1.14 -0.32
C CYS A 78 3.89 -1.85 -0.56
N SER A 79 3.83 -2.81 -1.46
CA SER A 79 2.63 -3.65 -1.61
C SER A 79 2.95 -5.03 -2.16
N ILE A 80 2.05 -5.97 -1.92
CA ILE A 80 2.06 -7.27 -2.60
C ILE A 80 1.43 -7.13 -3.99
N GLY A 81 1.86 -7.96 -4.93
CA GLY A 81 1.19 -8.16 -6.21
C GLY A 81 -0.12 -8.98 -6.08
N PRO A 82 -0.81 -9.23 -7.21
CA PRO A 82 -1.98 -10.09 -7.25
C PRO A 82 -1.64 -11.56 -6.92
N GLY A 83 -2.67 -12.37 -6.69
CA GLY A 83 -2.50 -13.82 -6.45
C GLY A 83 -2.06 -14.15 -5.03
N ILE A 84 -2.55 -13.41 -4.04
CA ILE A 84 -2.22 -13.59 -2.61
C ILE A 84 -2.50 -15.03 -2.19
N VAL A 85 -1.49 -15.71 -1.66
CA VAL A 85 -1.64 -17.04 -1.07
C VAL A 85 -2.39 -16.93 0.26
N GLY A 86 -3.32 -17.85 0.51
CA GLY A 86 -4.07 -17.93 1.75
C GLY A 86 -4.34 -19.38 2.16
N THR A 87 -4.12 -19.72 3.42
CA THR A 87 -4.45 -21.04 4.00
C THR A 87 -5.81 -21.04 4.71
N GLY A 88 -6.51 -19.90 4.71
CA GLY A 88 -7.78 -19.70 5.42
C GLY A 88 -7.64 -19.43 6.92
N SER A 89 -6.43 -19.47 7.48
CA SER A 89 -6.17 -19.06 8.85
C SER A 89 -5.96 -17.54 8.94
N ARG A 90 -6.19 -16.98 10.13
CA ARG A 90 -6.12 -15.53 10.36
C ARG A 90 -4.76 -14.91 10.05
N LEU A 91 -3.68 -15.65 10.26
CA LEU A 91 -2.30 -15.21 9.97
C LEU A 91 -1.71 -15.91 8.73
N GLY A 92 -2.48 -16.78 8.07
CA GLY A 92 -1.99 -17.59 6.98
C GLY A 92 -2.24 -16.96 5.62
N HIS A 93 -1.97 -15.67 5.46
CA HIS A 93 -2.17 -14.97 4.18
C HIS A 93 -1.01 -14.04 3.83
N GLY A 94 -0.72 -13.92 2.53
CA GLY A 94 0.38 -13.08 2.04
C GLY A 94 0.23 -11.58 2.35
N GLY A 95 -0.98 -11.12 2.68
CA GLY A 95 -1.23 -9.76 3.20
C GLY A 95 -0.36 -9.37 4.40
N LEU A 96 0.13 -10.34 5.20
CA LEU A 96 1.00 -10.07 6.35
C LEU A 96 2.35 -9.46 5.96
N ALA A 97 2.79 -9.59 4.70
CA ALA A 97 4.03 -8.95 4.26
C ALA A 97 3.98 -7.41 4.41
N ALA A 98 2.79 -6.80 4.45
CA ALA A 98 2.64 -5.39 4.77
C ALA A 98 3.11 -5.06 6.21
N ALA A 99 2.88 -5.96 7.18
CA ALA A 99 3.37 -5.77 8.54
C ALA A 99 4.90 -5.87 8.62
N GLU A 100 5.51 -6.77 7.84
CA GLU A 100 6.97 -6.86 7.73
C GLU A 100 7.56 -5.54 7.23
N ALA A 101 6.96 -4.94 6.19
CA ALA A 101 7.38 -3.64 5.67
C ALA A 101 7.21 -2.50 6.69
N VAL A 102 6.09 -2.49 7.42
CA VAL A 102 5.84 -1.51 8.49
C VAL A 102 6.88 -1.63 9.61
N ASN A 103 7.11 -2.85 10.10
CA ASN A 103 8.04 -3.10 11.20
C ASN A 103 9.48 -2.78 10.80
N ALA A 104 9.90 -3.16 9.59
CA ALA A 104 11.20 -2.80 9.05
C ALA A 104 11.35 -1.27 8.90
N GLY A 105 10.31 -0.60 8.38
CA GLY A 105 10.28 0.86 8.25
C GLY A 105 10.45 1.56 9.59
N ALA A 106 9.70 1.16 10.62
CA ALA A 106 9.82 1.70 11.97
C ALA A 106 11.21 1.44 12.56
N ALA A 107 11.73 0.21 12.46
CA ALA A 107 13.04 -0.17 12.99
C ALA A 107 14.21 0.59 12.32
N LEU A 108 14.04 1.00 11.06
CA LEU A 108 15.00 1.82 10.31
C LEU A 108 14.83 3.33 10.56
N GLY A 109 13.93 3.74 11.45
CA GLY A 109 13.67 5.15 11.79
C GLY A 109 12.75 5.89 10.82
N GLY A 110 12.03 5.17 9.96
CA GLY A 110 11.02 5.73 9.07
C GLY A 110 9.69 6.02 9.79
N SER A 111 8.73 6.59 9.04
CA SER A 111 7.37 6.88 9.51
C SER A 111 6.34 6.02 8.74
N PRO A 112 6.16 4.74 9.10
CA PRO A 112 5.33 3.83 8.32
C PRO A 112 3.84 4.20 8.41
N VAL A 113 3.23 4.35 7.23
CA VAL A 113 1.79 4.58 7.06
C VAL A 113 1.15 3.32 6.49
N LEU A 114 0.19 2.75 7.21
CA LEU A 114 -0.59 1.61 6.73
C LEU A 114 -1.85 2.11 6.01
N SER A 115 -2.04 1.64 4.78
CA SER A 115 -3.32 1.79 4.07
C SER A 115 -4.35 0.79 4.59
N ALA A 116 -5.46 1.31 5.10
CA ALA A 116 -6.60 0.47 5.44
C ALA A 116 -7.16 -0.20 4.16
N ARG A 117 -7.48 -1.49 4.26
CA ARG A 117 -8.23 -2.20 3.22
C ARG A 117 -9.69 -2.22 3.63
N VAL A 118 -10.48 -1.39 2.98
CA VAL A 118 -11.94 -1.32 3.16
C VAL A 118 -12.61 -1.88 1.92
N SER A 119 -13.64 -2.69 2.08
CA SER A 119 -14.50 -3.11 0.98
C SER A 119 -15.95 -3.09 1.45
N SER A 120 -16.84 -2.54 0.64
CA SER A 120 -18.28 -2.51 0.92
C SER A 120 -19.08 -3.42 -0.01
N ALA A 121 -18.51 -3.77 -1.16
CA ALA A 121 -19.20 -4.51 -2.22
C ALA A 121 -18.84 -6.01 -2.31
N ASP A 122 -18.04 -6.55 -1.38
CA ASP A 122 -17.79 -8.00 -1.35
C ASP A 122 -19.05 -8.76 -0.90
N GLU A 123 -19.44 -9.78 -1.67
CA GLU A 123 -20.59 -10.64 -1.36
C GLU A 123 -20.38 -11.45 -0.08
N ARG A 124 -19.13 -11.73 0.28
CA ARG A 124 -18.78 -12.47 1.50
C ARG A 124 -18.85 -11.52 2.67
N GLU A 125 -19.76 -11.79 3.61
CA GLU A 125 -20.04 -10.94 4.77
C GLU A 125 -18.77 -10.56 5.57
N ARG A 126 -17.83 -11.50 5.76
CA ARG A 126 -16.52 -11.26 6.42
C ARG A 126 -15.57 -10.30 5.70
N HIS A 127 -15.90 -9.89 4.47
CA HIS A 127 -15.10 -8.98 3.66
C HIS A 127 -15.78 -7.61 3.51
N ARG A 128 -16.96 -7.40 4.13
CA ARG A 128 -17.62 -6.09 4.20
C ARG A 128 -17.07 -5.29 5.38
N GLY A 129 -16.90 -3.98 5.19
CA GLY A 129 -16.25 -3.08 6.14
C GLY A 129 -14.73 -3.18 6.08
N VAL A 130 -14.07 -3.05 7.24
CA VAL A 130 -12.61 -3.19 7.32
C VAL A 130 -12.23 -4.65 7.16
N SER A 131 -11.32 -4.92 6.22
CA SER A 131 -10.87 -6.28 5.94
C SER A 131 -10.17 -6.89 7.15
N HIS A 132 -10.48 -8.16 7.43
CA HIS A 132 -9.73 -8.99 8.38
C HIS A 132 -8.21 -9.01 8.09
N HIS A 133 -7.78 -8.74 6.84
CA HIS A 133 -6.36 -8.57 6.52
C HIS A 133 -5.77 -7.32 7.19
N THR A 134 -6.49 -6.20 7.24
CA THR A 134 -6.02 -5.00 7.94
C THR A 134 -5.92 -5.25 9.44
N GLU A 135 -6.90 -5.94 10.02
CA GLU A 135 -6.85 -6.33 11.43
C GLU A 135 -5.68 -7.29 11.73
N ALA A 136 -5.45 -8.28 10.85
CA ALA A 136 -4.35 -9.23 11.00
C ALA A 136 -2.98 -8.56 10.87
N VAL A 137 -2.82 -7.65 9.91
CA VAL A 137 -1.59 -6.85 9.72
C VAL A 137 -1.34 -5.98 10.95
N LEU A 138 -2.32 -5.17 11.38
CA LEU A 138 -2.15 -4.28 12.53
C LEU A 138 -1.82 -5.02 13.82
N ARG A 139 -2.42 -6.19 14.05
CA ARG A 139 -2.16 -7.02 15.23
C ARG A 139 -0.69 -7.43 15.38
N VAL A 140 0.04 -7.54 14.27
CA VAL A 140 1.45 -7.96 14.27
C VAL A 140 2.41 -6.82 13.91
N CYS A 141 1.90 -5.61 13.73
CA CYS A 141 2.72 -4.41 13.67
C CYS A 141 3.22 -4.07 15.07
N ALA A 142 4.50 -3.72 15.17
CA ALA A 142 5.08 -3.10 16.36
C ALA A 142 4.66 -1.62 16.46
N ASP A 143 5.15 -0.94 17.50
CA ASP A 143 4.92 0.49 17.68
C ASP A 143 5.48 1.32 16.51
N GLY A 144 4.84 2.46 16.23
CA GLY A 144 5.28 3.42 15.22
C GLY A 144 4.54 3.38 13.89
N VAL A 145 3.64 2.41 13.68
CA VAL A 145 2.68 2.43 12.56
C VAL A 145 1.59 3.48 12.81
N VAL A 146 1.13 4.14 11.74
CA VAL A 146 -0.12 4.91 11.75
C VAL A 146 -1.02 4.43 10.62
N VAL A 147 -2.31 4.24 10.91
CA VAL A 147 -3.31 3.94 9.88
C VAL A 147 -3.80 5.24 9.26
N ALA A 148 -3.61 5.39 7.95
CA ALA A 148 -4.30 6.44 7.21
C ALA A 148 -5.75 6.03 6.99
N TRP A 149 -6.66 6.80 7.57
CA TRP A 149 -8.09 6.53 7.51
C TRP A 149 -8.79 7.57 6.64
N PRO A 150 -9.57 7.17 5.61
CA PRO A 150 -10.24 8.14 4.76
C PRO A 150 -11.36 8.85 5.53
N ALA A 151 -11.31 10.18 5.56
CA ALA A 151 -12.32 10.99 6.24
C ALA A 151 -13.71 10.75 5.61
N GLY A 152 -14.76 10.73 6.44
CA GLY A 152 -16.14 10.47 6.01
C GLY A 152 -16.54 8.99 6.02
N LEU A 153 -15.62 8.08 6.37
CA LEU A 153 -15.92 6.67 6.63
C LEU A 153 -15.84 6.39 8.14
N ASP A 154 -16.82 5.69 8.69
CA ASP A 154 -16.81 5.31 10.10
C ASP A 154 -15.68 4.30 10.41
N ALA A 155 -14.78 4.67 11.32
CA ALA A 155 -13.68 3.83 11.76
C ALA A 155 -14.11 2.92 12.93
N PRO A 156 -13.82 1.60 12.87
CA PRO A 156 -13.92 0.74 14.05
C PRO A 156 -12.92 1.17 15.14
N ASP A 157 -13.30 1.02 16.42
CA ASP A 157 -12.49 1.42 17.58
C ASP A 157 -11.11 0.75 17.65
N TRP A 158 -10.95 -0.42 17.04
CA TRP A 158 -9.68 -1.16 17.05
C TRP A 158 -8.68 -0.66 16.00
N VAL A 159 -9.10 0.22 15.09
CA VAL A 159 -8.19 0.83 14.10
C VAL A 159 -7.46 1.99 14.77
N GLU A 160 -6.46 1.65 15.57
CA GLU A 160 -5.59 2.62 16.25
C GLU A 160 -4.12 2.17 16.20
N PRO A 161 -3.15 3.11 16.17
CA PRO A 161 -3.34 4.56 16.09
C PRO A 161 -3.76 4.99 14.66
N ARG A 162 -4.82 5.81 14.55
CA ARG A 162 -5.31 6.32 13.25
C ARG A 162 -5.11 7.81 13.07
N ARG A 163 -5.00 8.23 11.81
CA ARG A 163 -5.15 9.64 11.39
C ARG A 163 -6.18 9.72 10.28
N GLU A 164 -7.19 10.56 10.49
CA GLU A 164 -8.16 10.87 9.45
C GLU A 164 -7.54 11.79 8.40
N VAL A 165 -7.78 11.47 7.13
CA VAL A 165 -7.20 12.14 5.98
C VAL A 165 -8.31 12.47 5.01
N GLY A 166 -8.43 13.75 4.63
CA GLY A 166 -9.34 14.16 3.56
C GLY A 166 -9.00 13.44 2.26
N VAL A 167 -10.03 12.91 1.59
CA VAL A 167 -9.88 12.16 0.33
C VAL A 167 -10.48 12.91 -0.86
N ASP A 168 -10.84 14.18 -0.70
CA ASP A 168 -11.36 15.00 -1.80
C ASP A 168 -10.41 14.99 -3.00
N GLY A 169 -10.98 14.79 -4.20
CA GLY A 169 -10.24 14.75 -5.46
C GLY A 169 -9.49 13.44 -5.74
N TRP A 170 -9.73 12.37 -4.97
CA TRP A 170 -9.06 11.09 -5.20
C TRP A 170 -9.39 10.49 -6.58
N GLU A 171 -10.61 10.67 -7.06
CA GLU A 171 -11.07 10.21 -8.38
C GLU A 171 -10.26 10.89 -9.49
N ASP A 172 -10.18 12.22 -9.44
CA ASP A 172 -9.46 13.04 -10.42
C ASP A 172 -7.96 12.73 -10.39
N ALA A 173 -7.36 12.62 -9.20
CA ALA A 173 -5.95 12.27 -9.05
C ALA A 173 -5.64 10.86 -9.59
N CYS A 174 -6.60 9.94 -9.52
CA CYS A 174 -6.45 8.58 -10.04
C CYS A 174 -6.92 8.44 -11.50
N ALA A 175 -7.42 9.49 -12.14
CA ALA A 175 -8.09 9.41 -13.44
C ALA A 175 -7.18 8.79 -14.51
N GLY A 176 -7.62 7.68 -15.12
CA GLY A 176 -6.89 6.93 -16.14
C GLY A 176 -5.71 6.08 -15.61
N LEU A 177 -5.53 5.95 -14.30
CA LEU A 177 -4.68 4.91 -13.73
C LEU A 177 -5.43 3.56 -13.73
N PRO A 178 -4.73 2.41 -13.83
CA PRO A 178 -5.36 1.12 -13.67
C PRO A 178 -5.91 0.93 -12.24
N LEU A 179 -7.23 0.93 -12.10
CA LEU A 179 -7.94 0.72 -10.84
C LEU A 179 -8.78 -0.55 -10.92
N SER A 180 -8.39 -1.58 -10.18
CA SER A 180 -9.19 -2.79 -10.02
C SER A 180 -8.97 -3.43 -8.65
N HIS A 181 -10.07 -3.88 -8.05
CA HIS A 181 -10.06 -4.65 -6.83
C HIS A 181 -10.91 -5.91 -6.97
N MET A 182 -10.26 -7.08 -7.12
CA MET A 182 -10.97 -8.36 -7.30
C MET A 182 -11.99 -8.31 -8.46
N GLY A 183 -11.64 -7.61 -9.54
CA GLY A 183 -12.50 -7.39 -10.71
C GLY A 183 -13.40 -6.16 -10.62
N ARG A 184 -13.50 -5.50 -9.46
CA ARG A 184 -14.36 -4.34 -9.24
C ARG A 184 -13.64 -3.01 -9.44
N GLY A 185 -14.35 -2.04 -9.99
CA GLY A 185 -13.85 -0.69 -10.28
C GLY A 185 -14.11 0.33 -9.17
N PRO A 186 -13.69 1.60 -9.37
CA PRO A 186 -13.90 2.69 -8.41
C PRO A 186 -15.37 2.99 -8.12
N ASP A 187 -16.26 2.79 -9.09
CA ASP A 187 -17.71 3.00 -8.89
C ASP A 187 -18.32 1.97 -7.91
N GLU A 188 -17.73 0.77 -7.85
CA GLU A 188 -18.19 -0.32 -6.99
C GLU A 188 -17.50 -0.33 -5.62
N GLU A 189 -16.22 0.06 -5.57
CA GLU A 189 -15.38 0.00 -4.35
C GLU A 189 -14.66 1.33 -4.07
N PRO A 190 -15.38 2.48 -3.97
CA PRO A 190 -14.75 3.80 -3.85
C PRO A 190 -13.86 3.91 -2.61
N TRP A 191 -14.32 3.39 -1.47
CA TRP A 191 -13.57 3.43 -0.22
C TRP A 191 -12.27 2.61 -0.24
N PHE A 192 -12.19 1.56 -1.06
CA PHE A 192 -10.94 0.80 -1.22
C PHE A 192 -9.84 1.67 -1.85
N PHE A 193 -10.20 2.46 -2.87
CA PHE A 193 -9.26 3.33 -3.57
C PHE A 193 -8.99 4.62 -2.78
N ALA A 194 -10.02 5.23 -2.19
CA ALA A 194 -9.89 6.40 -1.33
C ALA A 194 -9.02 6.13 -0.09
N ALA A 195 -9.13 4.95 0.55
CA ALA A 195 -8.26 4.58 1.67
C ALA A 195 -6.79 4.41 1.27
N ALA A 196 -6.51 3.96 0.05
CA ALA A 196 -5.15 3.90 -0.48
C ALA A 196 -4.61 5.29 -0.84
N PHE A 197 -5.46 6.15 -1.40
CA PHE A 197 -5.13 7.55 -1.65
C PHE A 197 -4.84 8.33 -0.35
N ALA A 198 -5.63 8.13 0.69
CA ALA A 198 -5.42 8.67 2.04
C ALA A 198 -4.02 8.31 2.59
N ALA A 199 -3.57 7.07 2.40
CA ALA A 199 -2.24 6.63 2.81
C ALA A 199 -1.14 7.38 2.06
N GLY A 200 -1.30 7.57 0.75
CA GLY A 200 -0.41 8.40 -0.06
C GLY A 200 -0.33 9.84 0.44
N ARG A 201 -1.49 10.48 0.68
CA ARG A 201 -1.56 11.87 1.16
C ARG A 201 -0.92 12.03 2.54
N LEU A 202 -1.19 11.12 3.46
CA LEU A 202 -0.58 11.16 4.79
C LEU A 202 0.94 10.98 4.68
N ALA A 203 1.41 10.00 3.92
CA ALA A 203 2.84 9.80 3.70
C ALA A 203 3.51 11.04 3.09
N GLY A 204 2.89 11.67 2.09
CA GLY A 204 3.38 12.89 1.46
C GLY A 204 3.51 14.07 2.45
N SER A 205 2.57 14.19 3.39
CA SER A 205 2.64 15.22 4.45
C SER A 205 3.76 15.02 5.47
N LEU A 206 4.35 13.82 5.52
CA LEU A 206 5.45 13.46 6.43
C LEU A 206 6.83 13.60 5.76
N VAL A 207 6.88 13.82 4.44
CA VAL A 207 8.13 14.08 3.73
C VAL A 207 8.60 15.49 4.07
N THR A 208 9.81 15.60 4.62
CA THR A 208 10.49 16.85 4.98
C THR A 208 11.56 17.22 3.97
#